data_AF-A0A8T1EN56-F1
#
_entry.id   AF-A0A8T1EN56-F1
#
_cell.length_a   1.000
_cell.length_b   1.000
_cell.length_c   1.000
_cell.angle_alpha   90.00
_cell.angle_beta   90.00
_cell.angle_gamma   90.00
#
_symmetry.space_group_name_H-M   'P 1'
#
loop_
_entity.id
_entity.type
_entity.pdbx_description
1 polymer ?
#
loop_
_entity_poly.entity_id
_entity_poly.type
_entity_poly.pdbx_seq_one_letter_code
_entity_poly.pdbx_strand_id
1 'polypeptide(L)'
;MVKLFCAIVGVAGSAFEVDIDDAESVSAVKKSIKAENSDDPTLKNVAAKNLQLFLAKTDDGAWLKSKDLLRMRKGEIPNEVESRYMNEELEDPTDKICSKFPSTIPDGTIHVLVVVPEQENDRSPAMALGVAPSLSPTTIHQESRGEPEDDE
;
A
#
# COMPACT_ATOMS: atom_id res chain seq x y z
N MET A 1 7.60 24.01 -15.44
CA MET A 1 8.28 22.72 -15.10
C MET A 1 8.79 22.74 -13.66
N VAL A 2 8.27 21.80 -12.87
CA VAL A 2 8.50 21.62 -11.44
C VAL A 2 9.01 20.19 -11.22
N LYS A 3 9.98 20.05 -10.32
CA LYS A 3 10.54 18.76 -9.90
C LYS A 3 9.94 18.34 -8.57
N LEU A 4 9.16 17.27 -8.59
CA LEU A 4 8.54 16.70 -7.40
C LEU A 4 9.30 15.44 -6.99
N PHE A 5 9.73 15.37 -5.73
CA PHE A 5 10.23 14.13 -5.16
C PHE A 5 9.06 13.39 -4.54
N CYS A 6 8.78 12.21 -5.06
CA CYS A 6 7.75 11.31 -4.61
C CYS A 6 8.37 10.15 -3.82
N ALA A 7 7.66 9.64 -2.81
CA ALA A 7 8.06 8.43 -2.11
C ALA A 7 6.85 7.53 -1.86
N ILE A 8 6.99 6.23 -2.11
CA ILE A 8 5.93 5.25 -1.82
C ILE A 8 6.00 4.88 -0.34
N VAL A 9 4.89 5.08 0.34
CA VAL A 9 4.72 4.76 1.76
C VAL A 9 4.79 3.24 1.97
N GLY A 10 5.57 2.80 2.95
CA GLY A 10 5.79 1.38 3.25
C GLY A 10 6.79 0.65 2.35
N VAL A 11 7.33 1.29 1.30
CA VAL A 11 8.31 0.66 0.38
C VAL A 11 9.70 1.27 0.58
N ALA A 12 10.71 0.43 0.82
CA ALA A 12 12.06 0.89 1.09
C ALA A 12 12.78 1.37 -0.19
N GLY A 13 13.28 2.61 -0.19
CA GLY A 13 14.07 3.14 -1.31
C GLY A 13 13.25 3.59 -2.52
N SER A 14 11.93 3.74 -2.34
CA SER A 14 10.96 4.15 -3.35
C SER A 14 10.92 5.66 -3.61
N ALA A 15 11.96 6.40 -3.21
CA ALA A 15 12.01 7.83 -3.46
C ALA A 15 12.48 8.05 -4.90
N PHE A 16 11.67 8.72 -5.71
CA PHE A 16 11.97 9.04 -7.11
C PHE A 16 11.60 10.49 -7.42
N GLU A 17 12.28 11.05 -8.40
CA GLU A 17 11.96 12.38 -8.95
C GLU A 17 10.88 12.21 -10.02
N VAL A 18 9.97 13.17 -10.12
CA VAL A 18 8.97 13.30 -11.19
C VAL A 18 9.02 14.72 -11.72
N ASP A 19 9.29 14.85 -13.01
CA ASP A 19 9.21 16.13 -13.72
C ASP A 19 7.79 16.34 -14.26
N ILE A 20 7.14 17.42 -13.84
CA ILE A 20 5.81 17.80 -14.34
C ILE A 20 5.72 19.31 -14.55
N ASP A 21 4.87 19.77 -15.46
CA ASP A 21 4.59 21.20 -15.57
C ASP A 21 3.70 21.70 -14.42
N ASP A 22 3.90 22.94 -13.97
CA ASP A 22 3.10 23.49 -12.87
C ASP A 22 1.65 23.77 -13.28
N ALA A 23 1.38 23.96 -14.57
CA ALA A 23 0.03 24.12 -15.09
C ALA A 23 -0.75 22.80 -15.20
N GLU A 24 -0.06 21.66 -15.07
CA GLU A 24 -0.67 20.33 -15.10
C GLU A 24 -1.48 20.06 -13.84
N SER A 25 -2.29 19.01 -13.91
CA SER A 25 -3.20 18.61 -12.83
C SER A 25 -2.64 17.47 -11.98
N VAL A 26 -3.20 17.28 -10.79
CA VAL A 26 -2.92 16.11 -9.93
C VAL A 26 -3.10 14.79 -10.69
N SER A 27 -4.08 14.70 -11.60
CA SER A 27 -4.27 13.51 -12.43
C SER A 27 -3.05 13.18 -13.31
N ALA A 28 -2.36 14.21 -13.79
CA ALA A 28 -1.14 14.05 -14.59
C ALA A 28 0.04 13.62 -13.72
N VAL A 29 0.13 14.08 -12.46
CA VAL A 29 1.11 13.57 -11.48
C VAL A 29 0.89 12.08 -11.25
N LYS A 30 -0.35 11.65 -10.99
CA LYS A 30 -0.69 10.23 -10.78
C LYS A 30 -0.28 9.37 -11.99
N LYS A 31 -0.48 9.87 -13.21
CA LYS A 31 -0.05 9.19 -14.44
C LYS A 31 1.47 9.13 -14.57
N SER A 32 2.16 10.23 -14.27
CA SER A 32 3.62 10.33 -14.39
C SER A 32 4.31 9.39 -13.39
N ILE A 33 3.86 9.37 -12.14
CA ILE A 33 4.32 8.41 -11.12
C ILE A 33 4.21 6.98 -11.62
N LYS A 34 3.07 6.61 -12.20
CA LYS A 34 2.84 5.27 -12.73
C LYS A 34 3.72 4.97 -13.95
N ALA A 35 3.95 5.94 -14.82
CA ALA A 35 4.80 5.78 -15.99
C ALA A 35 6.26 5.55 -15.60
N GLU A 36 6.78 6.25 -14.59
CA GLU A 36 8.15 6.08 -14.11
C GLU A 36 8.36 4.82 -13.27
N ASN A 37 7.31 4.32 -12.62
CA ASN A 37 7.37 3.11 -11.79
C ASN A 37 6.61 1.94 -12.43
N SER A 38 6.57 1.86 -13.76
CA SER A 38 5.88 0.77 -14.46
C SER A 38 6.48 -0.62 -14.19
N ASP A 39 7.76 -0.65 -13.86
CA ASP A 39 8.51 -1.87 -13.54
C ASP A 39 8.38 -2.28 -12.07
N ASP A 40 7.92 -1.36 -11.21
CA ASP A 40 7.77 -1.64 -9.79
C ASP A 40 6.52 -2.52 -9.55
N PRO A 41 6.69 -3.74 -8.98
CA PRO A 41 5.58 -4.65 -8.76
C PRO A 41 4.49 -4.09 -7.84
N THR A 42 4.81 -3.11 -6.97
CA THR A 42 3.85 -2.47 -6.06
C THR A 42 2.86 -1.57 -6.80
N LEU A 43 3.29 -0.92 -7.88
CA LEU A 43 2.46 0.01 -8.67
C LEU A 43 1.95 -0.61 -9.97
N LYS A 44 2.56 -1.71 -10.43
CA LYS A 44 2.23 -2.41 -11.68
C LYS A 44 0.75 -2.81 -11.77
N ASN A 45 0.20 -3.39 -10.71
CA ASN A 45 -1.19 -3.87 -10.68
C ASN A 45 -2.20 -2.80 -10.25
N VAL A 46 -1.74 -1.60 -9.90
CA VAL A 46 -2.59 -0.54 -9.35
C VAL A 46 -2.89 0.49 -10.44
N ALA A 47 -4.16 0.89 -10.57
CA ALA A 47 -4.53 1.95 -11.50
C ALA A 47 -4.01 3.31 -10.97
N ALA A 48 -3.48 4.18 -11.85
CA ALA A 48 -2.99 5.50 -11.44
C ALA A 48 -4.05 6.31 -10.66
N LYS A 49 -5.33 6.18 -11.03
CA LYS A 49 -6.46 6.81 -10.35
C LYS A 49 -6.69 6.31 -8.92
N ASN A 50 -6.26 5.08 -8.60
CA ASN A 50 -6.39 4.48 -7.27
C ASN A 50 -5.22 4.90 -6.36
N LEU A 51 -4.18 5.54 -6.89
CA LEU A 51 -3.10 6.07 -6.06
C LEU A 51 -3.61 7.26 -5.26
N GLN A 52 -3.35 7.22 -3.96
CA GLN A 52 -3.59 8.34 -3.07
C GLN A 52 -2.28 9.11 -2.93
N LEU A 53 -2.36 10.42 -3.15
CA LEU A 53 -1.22 11.32 -3.09
C LEU A 53 -1.43 12.26 -1.91
N PHE A 54 -0.43 12.40 -1.07
CA PHE A 54 -0.46 13.31 0.07
C PHE A 54 0.70 14.29 -0.02
N LEU A 55 0.49 15.54 0.39
CA LEU A 55 1.57 16.49 0.57
C LEU A 55 2.44 16.07 1.73
N ALA A 56 3.72 15.83 1.47
CA ALA A 56 4.72 15.43 2.46
C ALA A 56 5.17 16.61 3.34
N LYS A 57 4.22 17.38 3.85
CA LYS A 57 4.41 18.59 4.63
C LYS A 57 3.98 18.32 6.08
N THR A 58 4.70 18.85 7.05
CA THR A 58 4.27 18.83 8.45
C THR A 58 3.20 19.88 8.71
N ASP A 59 2.56 19.80 9.87
CA ASP A 59 1.62 20.82 10.37
C ASP A 59 2.27 22.22 10.42
N ASP A 60 3.55 22.28 10.79
CA ASP A 60 4.37 23.52 10.80
C ASP A 60 4.71 24.05 9.38
N GLY A 61 4.31 23.33 8.34
CA GLY A 61 4.56 23.70 6.96
C GLY A 61 5.95 23.33 6.41
N ALA A 62 6.73 22.51 7.11
CA ALA A 62 8.02 22.03 6.64
C ALA A 62 7.90 20.75 5.81
N TRP A 63 8.69 20.63 4.74
CA TRP A 63 8.74 19.41 3.92
C TRP A 63 9.48 18.27 4.62
N LEU A 64 9.08 17.03 4.34
CA LEU A 64 9.70 15.82 4.86
C LEU A 64 11.12 15.68 4.28
N LYS A 65 12.12 15.49 5.15
CA LYS A 65 13.50 15.28 4.70
C LYS A 65 13.73 13.81 4.35
N SER A 66 14.62 13.52 3.40
CA SER A 66 14.98 12.14 3.05
C SER A 66 15.52 11.33 4.24
N LYS A 67 16.16 12.01 5.21
CA LYS A 67 16.58 11.38 6.48
C LYS A 67 15.42 10.87 7.32
N ASP A 68 14.31 11.59 7.38
CA ASP A 68 13.14 11.19 8.16
C ASP A 68 12.39 10.06 7.47
N LEU A 69 12.32 10.06 6.13
CA LEU A 69 11.85 8.91 5.34
C LEU A 69 12.65 7.63 5.65
N LEU A 70 13.97 7.74 5.82
CA LEU A 70 14.83 6.60 6.21
C LEU A 70 14.52 6.11 7.63
N ARG A 71 14.11 6.99 8.54
CA ARG A 71 13.70 6.62 9.91
C ARG A 71 12.32 5.97 9.93
N MET A 72 11.39 6.43 9.08
CA MET A 72 10.11 5.74 8.82
C MET A 72 10.33 4.32 8.31
N ARG A 73 11.26 4.13 7.35
CA ARG A 73 11.68 2.80 6.89
C ARG A 73 12.14 1.91 8.04
N LYS A 74 12.93 2.44 8.97
CA LYS A 74 13.50 1.66 10.08
C LYS A 74 12.45 1.32 11.16
N GLY A 75 11.20 1.76 10.99
CA GLY A 75 10.16 1.63 12.01
C GLY A 75 10.46 2.45 13.27
N GLU A 76 11.45 3.35 13.20
CA GLU A 76 11.80 4.25 14.32
C GLU A 76 10.76 5.36 14.47
N ILE A 77 10.08 5.68 13.38
CA ILE A 77 9.00 6.64 13.36
C ILE A 77 7.68 5.85 13.41
N PRO A 78 6.89 5.99 14.49
CA PRO A 78 5.60 5.34 14.58
C PRO A 78 4.65 5.85 13.51
N ASN A 79 3.68 5.03 13.10
CA ASN A 79 2.63 5.34 12.12
C ASN A 79 1.93 6.69 12.41
N GLU A 80 1.87 7.09 13.67
CA GLU A 80 1.35 8.41 14.09
C GLU A 80 2.05 9.61 13.43
N VAL A 81 3.35 9.52 13.15
CA VAL A 81 4.06 10.61 12.47
C VAL A 81 3.87 10.53 10.96
N GLU A 82 3.58 9.35 10.41
CA GLU A 82 3.15 9.20 9.02
C GLU A 82 1.87 9.99 8.76
N SER A 83 0.90 9.91 9.66
CA SER A 83 -0.29 10.79 9.63
C SER A 83 0.07 12.28 9.79
N ARG A 84 1.12 12.63 10.56
CA ARG A 84 1.59 14.03 10.66
C ARG A 84 2.26 14.56 9.39
N TYR A 85 2.69 13.68 8.49
CA TYR A 85 3.24 14.08 7.19
C TYR A 85 2.22 13.94 6.06
N MET A 86 1.05 13.36 6.31
CA MET A 86 -0.09 13.27 5.38
C MET A 86 -1.10 14.39 5.66
N ASN A 87 -0.64 15.65 5.62
CA ASN A 87 -1.48 16.78 6.02
C ASN A 87 -2.63 17.06 5.05
N GLU A 88 -2.33 17.05 3.75
CA GLU A 88 -3.31 17.35 2.70
C GLU A 88 -3.31 16.23 1.66
N GLU A 89 -4.47 15.59 1.49
CA GLU A 89 -4.68 14.63 0.40
C GLU A 89 -4.99 15.39 -0.90
N LEU A 90 -4.29 15.02 -1.96
CA LEU A 90 -4.57 15.47 -3.32
C LEU A 90 -5.65 14.57 -3.93
N GLU A 91 -6.87 14.69 -3.41
CA GLU A 91 -8.04 13.96 -3.90
C GLU A 91 -8.52 14.50 -5.24
N ASP A 92 -8.59 15.83 -5.39
CA ASP A 92 -9.13 16.44 -6.60
C ASP A 92 -8.14 16.26 -7.78
N PRO A 93 -8.52 15.52 -8.82
CA PRO A 93 -7.63 15.23 -9.94
C PRO A 93 -7.46 16.44 -10.88
N THR A 94 -8.28 17.47 -10.75
CA THR A 94 -8.28 18.68 -11.59
C THR A 94 -7.47 19.82 -10.97
N ASP A 95 -7.16 19.72 -9.69
CA ASP A 95 -6.28 20.64 -8.98
C ASP A 95 -4.94 20.77 -9.70
N LYS A 96 -4.50 22.02 -9.89
CA LYS A 96 -3.24 22.30 -10.55
C LYS A 96 -2.08 22.21 -9.59
N ILE A 97 -0.93 21.78 -10.10
CA ILE A 97 0.31 21.70 -9.31
C ILE A 97 0.74 23.08 -8.82
N CYS A 98 0.59 24.13 -9.61
CA CYS A 98 0.85 25.51 -9.19
C CYS A 98 0.01 26.00 -8.00
N SER A 99 -1.15 25.38 -7.76
CA SER A 99 -2.04 25.75 -6.66
C SER A 99 -1.67 25.04 -5.35
N LYS A 100 -1.13 23.82 -5.45
CA LYS A 100 -0.83 22.95 -4.30
C LYS A 100 0.63 22.99 -3.89
N PHE A 101 1.52 23.17 -4.86
CA PHE A 101 2.96 23.22 -4.65
C PHE A 101 3.49 24.63 -4.92
N PRO A 102 4.46 25.10 -4.13
CA PRO A 102 5.11 26.37 -4.41
C PRO A 102 5.92 26.27 -5.71
N SER A 103 6.08 27.40 -6.42
CA SER A 103 6.86 27.47 -7.66
C SER A 103 8.33 27.12 -7.47
N THR A 104 8.84 27.19 -6.23
CA THR A 104 10.19 26.81 -5.86
C THR A 104 10.10 25.85 -4.69
N ILE A 105 10.45 24.60 -4.94
CA ILE A 105 10.43 23.54 -3.94
C ILE A 105 11.88 23.26 -3.53
N PRO A 106 12.20 23.15 -2.23
CA PRO A 106 13.56 22.88 -1.79
C PRO A 106 14.07 21.52 -2.26
N ASP A 107 15.35 21.48 -2.63
CA ASP A 107 16.04 20.23 -2.97
C ASP A 107 16.30 19.37 -1.72
N GLY A 108 16.37 18.05 -1.91
CA GLY A 108 16.68 17.10 -0.84
C GLY A 108 15.54 16.87 0.16
N THR A 109 14.32 17.27 -0.19
CA THR A 109 13.09 16.95 0.53
C THR A 109 12.14 16.11 -0.31
N ILE A 110 11.25 15.39 0.34
CA ILE A 110 10.14 14.67 -0.27
C ILE A 110 8.95 15.60 -0.28
N HIS A 111 8.24 15.66 -1.40
CA HIS A 111 7.14 16.59 -1.65
C HIS A 111 5.81 15.85 -1.69
N VAL A 112 5.80 14.62 -2.22
CA VAL A 112 4.60 13.80 -2.36
C VAL A 112 4.81 12.44 -1.71
N LEU A 113 3.87 12.04 -0.86
CA LEU A 113 3.76 10.68 -0.36
C LEU A 113 2.73 9.93 -1.21
N VAL A 114 3.13 8.79 -1.76
CA VAL A 114 2.29 7.92 -2.57
C VAL A 114 1.84 6.76 -1.70
N VAL A 115 0.55 6.70 -1.41
CA VAL A 115 -0.07 5.58 -0.70
C VAL A 115 -0.72 4.67 -1.72
N VAL A 116 -0.38 3.39 -1.61
CA VAL A 116 -1.00 2.32 -2.40
C VAL A 116 -2.08 1.69 -1.55
N PRO A 117 -3.37 1.93 -1.82
CA PRO A 117 -4.42 1.25 -1.07
C PRO A 117 -4.35 -0.25 -1.36
N GLU A 118 -4.57 -1.07 -0.33
CA GLU A 118 -4.72 -2.51 -0.47
C GLU A 118 -5.78 -2.79 -1.55
N GLN A 119 -5.34 -3.29 -2.70
CA GLN A 119 -6.26 -3.72 -3.73
C GLN A 119 -6.87 -5.04 -3.22
N GLU A 120 -8.17 -5.04 -2.91
CA GLU A 120 -8.96 -6.23 -2.55
C GLU A 120 -9.11 -7.21 -3.74
N ASN A 121 -8.06 -7.42 -4.54
CA ASN A 121 -8.14 -8.22 -5.76
C ASN A 121 -6.90 -9.09 -6.01
N ASP A 122 -6.36 -9.69 -4.95
CA ASP A 122 -5.86 -11.06 -5.05
C ASP A 122 -6.85 -11.99 -4.34
N ARG A 123 -7.87 -12.34 -5.10
CA ARG A 123 -8.61 -13.59 -4.97
C ARG A 123 -7.57 -14.70 -4.78
N SER A 124 -7.27 -15.05 -3.53
CA SER A 124 -6.45 -16.22 -3.18
C SER A 124 -6.90 -17.42 -4.02
N PRO A 125 -6.13 -17.90 -5.01
CA PRO A 125 -6.47 -19.12 -5.70
C PRO A 125 -5.78 -20.28 -4.98
N ALA A 126 -5.89 -20.41 -3.65
CA ALA A 126 -5.29 -21.54 -2.93
C ALA A 126 -5.70 -21.67 -1.44
N MET A 127 -6.99 -21.60 -1.11
CA MET A 127 -7.51 -22.23 0.12
C MET A 127 -8.77 -23.01 -0.19
N ALA A 128 -8.72 -23.82 -1.25
CA ALA A 128 -9.68 -24.88 -1.54
C ALA A 128 -8.92 -26.19 -1.76
N LEU A 129 -7.98 -26.51 -0.86
CA LEU A 129 -7.67 -27.91 -0.60
C LEU A 129 -8.72 -28.37 0.41
N GLY A 130 -9.82 -28.88 -0.14
CA GLY A 130 -10.76 -29.69 0.59
C GLY A 130 -9.97 -30.78 1.29
N VAL A 131 -9.81 -30.64 2.60
CA VAL A 131 -9.66 -31.78 3.47
C VAL A 131 -10.98 -32.52 3.41
N ALA A 132 -11.12 -33.40 2.43
CA ALA A 132 -12.07 -34.48 2.56
C ALA A 132 -11.67 -35.21 3.87
N PRO A 133 -12.57 -35.37 4.85
CA PRO A 133 -12.36 -36.41 5.84
C PRO A 133 -12.40 -37.71 5.04
N SER A 134 -11.21 -38.24 4.76
CA SER A 134 -11.00 -39.60 4.30
C SER A 134 -11.83 -40.50 5.19
N LEU A 135 -12.89 -41.08 4.61
CA LEU A 135 -13.59 -42.22 5.18
C LEU A 135 -12.54 -43.24 5.60
N SER A 136 -12.39 -43.46 6.90
CA SER A 136 -11.58 -44.55 7.42
C SER A 136 -12.22 -45.86 6.97
N PRO A 137 -11.51 -46.73 6.24
CA PRO A 137 -12.03 -48.05 5.93
C PRO A 137 -12.14 -48.90 7.20
N THR A 138 -13.24 -49.63 7.26
CA THR A 138 -13.64 -50.61 8.26
C THR A 138 -12.49 -51.55 8.63
N THR A 139 -12.19 -51.67 9.93
CA THR A 139 -11.60 -52.89 10.49
C THR A 139 -12.58 -53.49 11.47
N ILE A 140 -13.14 -54.60 11.01
CA ILE A 140 -13.86 -55.59 11.78
C ILE A 140 -12.86 -56.19 12.77
N HIS A 141 -13.10 -56.04 14.06
CA HIS A 141 -12.66 -57.04 15.03
C HIS A 141 -13.85 -57.39 15.92
N GLN A 142 -14.33 -58.60 15.66
CA GLN A 142 -15.29 -59.39 16.37
C GLN A 142 -14.73 -59.70 17.76
N GLU A 143 -15.36 -59.22 18.82
CA GLU A 143 -15.19 -59.84 20.15
C GLU A 143 -16.56 -60.05 20.79
N SER A 144 -16.90 -61.32 20.84
CA SER A 144 -18.08 -61.91 21.42
C SER A 144 -18.17 -61.59 22.92
N ARG A 145 -19.31 -61.12 23.39
CA ARG A 145 -19.76 -61.49 24.73
C ARG A 145 -21.26 -61.57 24.78
N GLY A 146 -21.71 -62.80 24.94
CA GLY A 146 -23.10 -63.21 24.85
C GLY A 146 -23.98 -62.61 25.94
N GLU A 147 -25.24 -62.56 25.58
CA GLU A 147 -26.38 -62.58 26.47
C GLU A 147 -26.26 -63.78 27.42
N PRO A 148 -26.79 -63.64 28.64
CA PRO A 148 -27.59 -64.74 29.14
C PRO A 148 -29.03 -64.27 29.34
N GLU A 149 -29.86 -65.11 28.75
CA GLU A 149 -31.31 -65.23 28.84
C GLU A 149 -31.78 -65.33 30.29
N ASP A 150 -33.01 -64.87 30.50
CA ASP A 150 -33.87 -65.15 31.65
C ASP A 150 -33.94 -66.67 31.98
N ASP A 151 -33.90 -67.02 33.27
CA ASP A 151 -34.81 -67.98 33.95
C ASP A 151 -34.28 -68.32 35.37
N GLU A 152 -34.95 -67.81 36.40
CA GLU A 152 -35.72 -68.59 37.42
C GLU A 152 -36.26 -67.67 38.53
#